data_AF-A0A382WAE9-F1
#
_entry.id   AF-A0A382WAE9-F1
#
_cell.length_a   1.000
_cell.length_b   1.000
_cell.length_c   1.000
_cell.angle_alpha   90.00
_cell.angle_beta   90.00
_cell.angle_gamma   90.00
#
_symmetry.space_group_name_H-M   'P 1'
#
loop_
_entity.id
_entity.type
_entity.pdbx_description
1 polymer ?
#
loop_
_entity_poly.entity_id
_entity_poly.type
_entity_poly.pdbx_seq_one_letter_code
_entity_poly.pdbx_strand_id
1 'polypeptide(L)' 'EVTQGPFSDFSGTVKEIYPEKGKVKVEVSLFGRPTSVELDYTQLKGF' A
#
# COMPACT_ATOMS: atom_id res chain seq x y z
N GLU A 1 0.65 -5.64 -5.16
CA GLU A 1 2.04 -5.51 -4.64
C GLU A 1 2.42 -4.05 -4.63
N VAL A 2 3.14 -3.56 -3.62
CA VAL A 2 3.69 -2.20 -3.63
C VAL A 2 4.93 -2.22 -4.52
N THR A 3 5.11 -1.22 -5.39
CA THR A 3 6.20 -1.23 -6.39
C THR A 3 7.26 -0.17 -6.14
N GLN A 4 7.03 0.76 -5.22
CA GLN A 4 7.91 1.90 -4.97
C GLN A 4 8.08 2.19 -3.48
N GLY A 5 9.21 2.82 -3.15
CA GLY A 5 9.51 3.26 -1.79
C GLY A 5 9.95 2.13 -0.85
N PRO A 6 10.06 2.41 0.46
CA PRO A 6 10.60 1.47 1.45
C PRO A 6 9.72 0.23 1.67
N PHE A 7 8.53 0.19 1.07
CA PHE A 7 7.58 -0.91 1.18
C PHE A 7 7.48 -1.76 -0.10
N SER A 8 8.33 -1.50 -1.11
CA SER A 8 8.29 -2.17 -2.43
C SER A 8 8.49 -3.69 -2.40
N ASP A 9 9.17 -4.22 -1.39
CA ASP A 9 9.33 -5.68 -1.23
C ASP A 9 8.19 -6.34 -0.44
N PHE A 10 7.20 -5.55 0.03
CA PHE A 10 6.13 -6.05 0.88
C PHE A 10 4.83 -6.24 0.10
N SER A 11 4.23 -7.43 0.28
CA SER A 11 2.84 -7.66 -0.07
C SER A 11 1.94 -7.08 1.03
N GLY A 12 0.89 -6.35 0.64
CA GLY A 12 -0.10 -5.80 1.55
C GLY A 12 -1.52 -5.92 1.01
N THR A 13 -2.48 -5.78 1.91
CA THR A 13 -3.92 -5.85 1.61
C THR A 13 -4.50 -4.45 1.63
N VAL A 14 -5.23 -4.08 0.57
CA VAL A 14 -5.97 -2.80 0.53
C VAL A 14 -7.08 -2.83 1.59
N LYS A 15 -7.08 -1.84 2.47
CA LYS A 15 -8.13 -1.67 3.50
C LYS A 15 -9.14 -0.62 3.09
N GLU A 16 -8.67 0.47 2.50
CA GLU A 16 -9.51 1.62 2.18
C GLU A 16 -8.96 2.32 0.93
N ILE A 17 -9.86 2.86 0.13
CA ILE A 17 -9.57 3.54 -1.13
C ILE A 17 -10.08 4.97 -0.99
N TYR A 18 -9.26 5.96 -1.34
CA TYR A 18 -9.61 7.38 -1.34
C TYR A 18 -9.53 7.93 -2.78
N PRO A 19 -10.57 7.71 -3.62
CA PRO A 19 -10.56 8.10 -5.03
C PRO A 19 -10.32 9.59 -5.24
N GLU A 20 -11.01 10.42 -4.46
CA GLU A 20 -10.91 11.89 -4.50
C GLU A 20 -9.48 12.41 -4.23
N LYS A 21 -8.66 11.62 -3.53
CA LYS A 21 -7.28 11.97 -3.19
C LYS A 21 -6.25 11.27 -4.07
N GLY A 22 -6.66 10.32 -4.92
CA GLY A 22 -5.72 9.50 -5.69
C GLY A 22 -4.95 8.47 -4.86
N LYS A 23 -5.46 8.10 -3.69
CA LYS A 23 -4.72 7.35 -2.66
C LYS A 23 -5.43 6.11 -2.16
N VAL A 24 -4.65 5.24 -1.53
CA VAL A 24 -5.10 3.97 -0.99
C VAL A 24 -4.38 3.66 0.31
N LYS A 25 -5.13 3.16 1.30
CA LYS A 25 -4.59 2.66 2.56
C LYS A 25 -4.36 1.16 2.42
N VAL A 26 -3.11 0.75 2.58
CA VAL A 26 -2.67 -0.65 2.49
C VAL A 26 -2.15 -1.08 3.84
N GLU A 27 -2.55 -2.27 4.29
CA GLU A 27 -1.97 -2.93 5.45
C GLU A 27 -0.87 -3.88 4.98
N VAL A 28 0.37 -3.60 5.38
CA VAL A 28 1.54 -4.44 5.13
C VAL A 28 1.99 -5.10 6.43
N SER A 29 2.59 -6.29 6.34
CA SER A 29 3.17 -6.97 7.50
C SER A 29 4.68 -6.74 7.53
N LEU A 30 5.16 -5.95 8.50
CA LEU A 30 6.57 -5.66 8.71
C LEU A 30 7.03 -6.40 9.97
N PHE A 31 7.94 -7.35 9.82
CA PHE A 31 8.45 -8.18 10.93
C PHE A 31 7.33 -8.85 11.75
N GLY A 32 6.27 -9.32 11.08
CA GLY A 32 5.10 -9.93 11.72
C GLY A 32 4.15 -8.94 12.40
N ARG A 33 4.38 -7.62 12.27
CA ARG A 33 3.50 -6.57 12.80
C ARG A 33 2.69 -5.94 11.67
N PRO A 34 1.36 -5.91 11.77
CA PRO A 34 0.54 -5.19 10.79
C PRO A 34 0.79 -3.70 10.92
N THR A 35 1.13 -3.07 9.81
CA THR A 35 1.37 -1.63 9.71
C THR A 35 0.54 -1.08 8.57
N SER A 36 -0.26 -0.04 8.84
CA SER A 36 -1.02 0.66 7.81
C SER A 36 -0.17 1.76 7.17
N VAL A 37 -0.13 1.78 5.85
CA VAL A 37 0.55 2.79 5.04
C VAL A 37 -0.42 3.39 4.03
N GLU A 38 -0.27 4.67 3.75
CA GLU A 38 -1.02 5.37 2.70
C GLU A 38 -0.11 5.53 1.49
N LEU A 39 -0.59 5.09 0.33
CA LEU A 39 0.16 5.06 -0.92
C LEU A 39 -0.66 5.71 -2.04
N ASP A 40 0.01 6.25 -3.04
CA ASP A 40 -0.63 6.68 -4.29
C ASP A 40 -0.90 5.46 -5.17
N TYR A 41 -1.92 5.50 -6.04
CA TYR A 41 -2.24 4.37 -6.94
C TYR A 41 -1.07 3.97 -7.84
N THR A 42 -0.23 4.94 -8.22
CA THR A 42 0.96 4.74 -9.07
C THR A 42 2.06 3.91 -8.39
N GLN A 43 1.97 3.74 -7.06
CA GLN A 43 2.90 2.95 -6.26
C GLN A 43 2.43 1.50 -6.09
N LEU A 44 1.29 1.11 -6.68
CA LEU A 44 0.76 -0.25 -6.65
C LEU A 44 0.88 -0.92 -8.02
N LYS A 45 1.13 -2.24 -8.01
CA LYS A 45 1.11 -3.10 -9.20
C LYS A 45 -0.32 -3.55 -9.49
N GLY A 46 -0.80 -3.38 -10.72
CA GLY A 46 -2.11 -3.85 -11.17
C GLY A 46 -3.17 -2.75 -11.38
N PHE A 47 -2.75 -1.48 -11.38
CA PHE A 47 -3.47 -0.38 -12.02
C PHE A 47 -2.89 -0.13 -13.41
#